data_AF-A0AB74TT64-F1
#
_entry.id   AF-A0AB74TT64-F1
#
_cell.length_a   1.000
_cell.length_b   1.000
_cell.length_c   1.000
_cell.angle_alpha   90.00
_cell.angle_beta   90.00
_cell.angle_gamma   90.00
#
_symmetry.space_group_name_H-M   'P 1'
#
loop_
_entity.id
_entity.type
_entity.pdbx_description
1 polymer ?
#
loop_
_entity_poly.entity_id
_entity_poly.type
_entity_poly.pdbx_seq_one_letter_code
_entity_poly.pdbx_strand_id
1 'polypeptide(L)'
;MNQNQESNITQLNNSHTRAYHQSKQVASQRKAYLKKRMMFIVGIGMLLLVTLAVPIMNNYMKAHNLREERELASDELDLVKAHQEDLQYYIDQLNDEQYVAKLARNEYYVTGEGEIVFNLPDEHIPDYQRVIQQHKEARHLLRHPEDATEPQSE
;
A
#
# COMPACT_ATOMS: atom_id res chain seq x y z
N MET A 1 -29.94 -53.71 -32.95
CA MET A 1 -29.46 -53.84 -34.34
C MET A 1 -28.53 -52.67 -34.65
N ASN A 2 -27.27 -52.91 -35.04
CA ASN A 2 -26.44 -51.91 -35.72
C ASN A 2 -25.71 -52.61 -36.86
N GLN A 3 -26.05 -52.21 -38.08
CA GLN A 3 -25.60 -52.83 -39.32
C GLN A 3 -24.20 -52.32 -39.68
N ASN A 4 -23.22 -53.21 -39.67
CA ASN A 4 -21.90 -52.95 -40.26
C ASN A 4 -22.07 -52.91 -41.78
N GLN A 5 -22.05 -51.71 -42.37
CA GLN A 5 -21.94 -51.55 -43.82
C GLN A 5 -20.48 -51.80 -44.23
N GLU A 6 -20.17 -53.05 -44.54
CA GLU A 6 -18.94 -53.37 -45.26
C GLU A 6 -19.10 -52.88 -46.71
N SER A 7 -18.43 -51.77 -47.02
CA SER A 7 -18.32 -51.29 -48.39
C SER A 7 -17.42 -52.25 -49.19
N ASN A 8 -18.04 -53.05 -50.04
CA ASN A 8 -17.37 -53.97 -50.97
C ASN A 8 -16.67 -53.19 -52.11
N ILE A 9 -15.63 -52.44 -51.77
CA ILE A 9 -14.80 -51.71 -52.72
C ILE A 9 -13.37 -52.23 -52.55
N THR A 10 -12.99 -53.16 -53.42
CA THR A 10 -11.62 -53.69 -53.46
C THR A 10 -10.70 -52.59 -53.99
N GLN A 11 -9.82 -52.07 -53.13
CA GLN A 11 -8.82 -51.09 -53.54
C GLN A 11 -7.88 -51.73 -54.58
N LEU A 12 -7.77 -51.12 -55.75
CA LEU A 12 -6.79 -51.49 -56.76
C LEU A 12 -5.39 -51.35 -56.16
N ASN A 13 -4.73 -52.51 -55.97
CA ASN A 13 -3.40 -52.66 -55.40
C ASN A 13 -2.30 -52.17 -56.40
N ASN A 14 -2.40 -50.92 -56.82
CA ASN A 14 -1.57 -50.27 -57.82
C ASN A 14 -0.34 -49.60 -57.14
N SER A 15 0.84 -49.72 -57.75
CA SER A 15 2.07 -49.03 -57.30
C SER A 15 1.90 -47.50 -57.25
N HIS A 16 1.15 -46.93 -58.18
CA HIS A 16 0.89 -45.51 -58.34
C HIS A 16 -0.04 -44.94 -57.25
N THR A 17 -1.09 -45.68 -56.85
CA THR A 17 -1.97 -45.28 -55.74
C THR A 17 -1.25 -45.39 -54.41
N ARG A 18 -0.41 -46.43 -54.22
CA ARG A 18 0.49 -46.54 -53.05
C ARG A 18 1.42 -45.33 -52.93
N ALA A 19 2.11 -44.95 -54.01
CA ALA A 19 3.01 -43.81 -54.02
C ALA A 19 2.28 -42.48 -53.71
N TYR A 20 1.05 -42.30 -54.22
CA TYR A 20 0.23 -41.13 -53.93
C TYR A 20 -0.19 -41.07 -52.44
N HIS A 21 -0.65 -42.18 -51.86
CA HIS A 21 -1.00 -42.22 -50.43
C HIS A 21 0.22 -42.04 -49.53
N GLN A 22 1.39 -42.62 -49.88
CA GLN A 22 2.63 -42.42 -49.15
C GLN A 22 3.07 -40.96 -49.18
N SER A 23 3.07 -40.30 -50.34
CA SER A 23 3.45 -38.89 -50.44
C SER A 23 2.50 -37.98 -49.65
N LYS A 24 1.19 -38.26 -49.66
CA LYS A 24 0.21 -37.57 -48.80
C LYS A 24 0.46 -37.79 -47.30
N GLN A 25 0.79 -39.01 -46.88
CA GLN A 25 1.10 -39.32 -45.48
C GLN A 25 2.40 -38.64 -45.03
N VAL A 26 3.45 -38.64 -45.85
CA VAL A 26 4.71 -37.95 -45.53
C VAL A 26 4.49 -36.43 -45.46
N ALA A 27 3.67 -35.87 -46.36
CA ALA A 27 3.31 -34.45 -46.33
C ALA A 27 2.45 -34.09 -45.11
N SER A 28 1.50 -34.94 -44.70
CA SER A 28 0.68 -34.70 -43.50
C SER A 28 1.51 -34.82 -42.22
N GLN A 29 2.43 -35.77 -42.15
CA GLN A 29 3.36 -35.91 -41.02
C GLN A 29 4.31 -34.71 -40.91
N ARG A 30 4.86 -34.20 -42.02
CA ARG A 30 5.64 -32.95 -42.02
C ARG A 30 4.80 -31.76 -41.52
N LYS A 31 3.56 -31.62 -41.98
CA LYS A 31 2.65 -30.56 -41.52
C LYS A 31 2.33 -30.69 -40.02
N ALA A 32 2.12 -31.90 -39.53
CA ALA A 32 1.87 -32.16 -38.11
C ALA A 32 3.10 -31.80 -37.26
N TYR A 33 4.31 -32.16 -37.71
CA TYR A 33 5.56 -31.81 -37.03
C TYR A 33 5.77 -30.29 -36.95
N LEU A 34 5.55 -29.59 -38.07
CA LEU A 34 5.64 -28.12 -38.12
C LEU A 34 4.62 -27.45 -37.19
N LYS A 35 3.37 -27.95 -37.15
CA LYS A 35 2.35 -27.45 -36.23
C LYS A 35 2.73 -27.66 -34.76
N LYS A 36 3.27 -28.84 -34.40
CA LYS A 36 3.75 -29.11 -33.04
C LYS A 36 4.89 -28.17 -32.64
N ARG A 37 5.85 -27.94 -33.54
CA ARG A 37 6.95 -26.99 -33.30
C ARG A 37 6.43 -25.55 -33.14
N MET A 38 5.47 -25.14 -33.96
CA MET A 38 4.85 -23.81 -33.87
C MET A 38 4.08 -23.64 -32.55
N MET A 39 3.29 -24.63 -32.13
CA MET A 39 2.62 -24.61 -30.83
C MET A 39 3.60 -24.52 -29.67
N PHE A 40 4.75 -25.20 -29.74
CA PHE A 40 5.77 -25.14 -28.71
C PHE A 40 6.38 -23.73 -28.59
N ILE A 41 6.71 -23.09 -29.72
CA ILE A 41 7.23 -21.72 -29.74
C ILE A 41 6.19 -20.73 -29.20
N VAL A 42 4.93 -20.85 -29.64
CA VAL A 42 3.83 -20.00 -29.14
C VAL A 42 3.61 -20.23 -27.65
N GLY A 43 3.66 -21.48 -27.17
CA GLY A 43 3.53 -21.81 -25.75
C GLY A 43 4.62 -21.17 -24.90
N ILE A 44 5.89 -21.22 -25.33
CA ILE A 44 7.00 -20.55 -24.65
C ILE A 44 6.81 -19.03 -24.67
N GLY A 45 6.43 -18.46 -25.83
CA GLY A 45 6.17 -17.03 -25.95
C GLY A 45 5.06 -16.57 -24.99
N MET A 46 3.98 -17.34 -24.89
CA MET A 46 2.87 -17.05 -23.99
C MET A 46 3.29 -17.18 -22.52
N LEU A 47 4.12 -18.17 -22.18
CA LEU A 47 4.66 -18.33 -20.84
C LEU A 47 5.53 -17.13 -20.44
N LEU A 48 6.41 -16.66 -21.34
CA LEU A 48 7.20 -15.45 -21.11
C LEU A 48 6.31 -14.21 -20.91
N LEU A 49 5.28 -14.03 -21.73
CA LEU A 49 4.33 -12.93 -21.58
C LEU A 49 3.61 -12.97 -20.23
N VAL A 50 3.16 -14.14 -19.77
CA VAL A 50 2.52 -14.28 -18.46
C VAL A 50 3.49 -13.95 -17.34
N THR A 51 4.74 -14.42 -17.39
CA THR A 51 5.74 -14.10 -16.36
C THR A 51 6.05 -12.61 -16.25
N LEU A 52 5.90 -11.86 -17.35
CA LEU A 52 6.07 -10.41 -17.38
C LEU A 52 4.78 -9.66 -16.96
N ALA A 53 3.60 -10.19 -17.31
CA ALA A 53 2.32 -9.54 -17.04
C ALA A 53 1.90 -9.60 -15.56
N VAL A 54 2.13 -10.73 -14.89
CA VAL A 54 1.77 -10.94 -13.46
C VAL A 54 2.39 -9.86 -12.54
N PRO A 55 3.71 -9.57 -12.58
CA PRO A 55 4.30 -8.56 -11.71
C PRO A 55 3.81 -7.14 -12.04
N ILE A 56 3.48 -6.82 -13.28
CA ILE A 56 2.96 -5.50 -13.66
C ILE A 56 1.61 -5.25 -12.97
N MET A 57 0.71 -6.24 -12.97
CA MET A 57 -0.59 -6.12 -12.30
C MET A 57 -0.42 -5.98 -10.78
N ASN A 58 0.47 -6.78 -10.19
CA ASN A 58 0.74 -6.74 -8.76
C ASN A 58 1.38 -5.41 -8.34
N ASN A 59 2.29 -4.87 -9.16
CA ASN A 59 2.92 -3.58 -8.94
C ASN A 59 1.91 -2.43 -9.06
N TYR A 60 0.94 -2.51 -9.97
CA TYR A 60 -0.11 -1.50 -10.10
C TYR A 60 -0.98 -1.44 -8.83
N MET A 61 -1.43 -2.60 -8.34
CA MET A 61 -2.16 -2.69 -7.07
C MET A 61 -1.33 -2.19 -5.88
N LYS A 62 -0.07 -2.63 -5.77
CA LYS A 62 0.82 -2.22 -4.68
C LYS A 62 1.13 -0.73 -4.73
N ALA A 63 1.28 -0.14 -5.92
CA ALA A 63 1.52 1.29 -6.08
C ALA A 63 0.32 2.14 -5.66
N HIS A 64 -0.91 1.64 -5.80
CA HIS A 64 -2.09 2.33 -5.29
C HIS A 64 -2.08 2.37 -3.75
N ASN A 65 -1.94 1.20 -3.11
CA ASN A 65 -1.92 1.11 -1.64
C ASN A 65 -0.75 1.89 -1.04
N LEU A 66 0.41 1.85 -1.69
CA LEU A 66 1.60 2.59 -1.23
C LEU A 66 1.43 4.11 -1.33
N ARG A 67 0.57 4.62 -2.22
CA ARG A 67 0.28 6.06 -2.29
C ARG A 67 -0.54 6.52 -1.10
N GLU A 68 -1.59 5.78 -0.76
CA GLU A 68 -2.45 6.06 0.40
C GLU A 68 -1.65 5.95 1.70
N GLU A 69 -0.88 4.88 1.87
CA GLU A 69 -0.01 4.69 3.03
C GLU A 69 1.07 5.79 3.12
N ARG A 70 1.61 6.23 1.99
CA ARG A 70 2.57 7.35 1.94
C ARG A 70 1.92 8.68 2.32
N GLU A 71 0.68 8.92 1.90
CA GLU A 71 -0.05 10.15 2.24
C GLU A 71 -0.32 10.22 3.73
N LEU A 72 -0.86 9.14 4.32
CA LEU A 72 -1.06 9.01 5.77
C LEU A 72 0.24 9.19 6.56
N ALA A 73 1.32 8.53 6.13
CA ALA A 73 2.62 8.66 6.77
C ALA A 73 3.21 10.07 6.61
N SER A 74 2.91 10.78 5.52
CA SER A 74 3.33 12.17 5.32
C SER A 74 2.59 13.10 6.27
N ASP A 75 1.28 12.92 6.42
CA ASP A 75 0.46 13.73 7.31
C ASP A 75 0.85 13.53 8.78
N GLU A 76 1.11 12.28 9.20
CA GLU A 76 1.62 11.98 10.53
C GLU A 76 2.99 12.63 10.76
N LEU A 77 3.88 12.56 9.77
CA LEU A 77 5.21 13.17 9.86
C LEU A 77 5.12 14.69 10.03
N ASP A 78 4.24 15.35 9.28
CA ASP A 78 4.08 16.80 9.37
C ASP A 78 3.44 17.22 10.70
N LEU A 79 2.48 16.43 11.23
CA LEU A 79 1.92 16.65 12.57
C LEU A 79 2.98 16.54 13.66
N VAL A 80 3.83 15.50 13.62
CA VAL A 80 4.88 15.28 14.61
C VAL A 80 5.94 16.38 14.56
N LYS A 81 6.33 16.83 13.35
CA LYS A 81 7.27 17.93 13.18
C LYS A 81 6.74 19.25 13.75
N ALA A 82 5.49 19.59 13.46
CA ALA A 82 4.87 20.79 14.00
C ALA A 82 4.84 20.75 15.53
N HIS A 83 4.47 19.60 16.11
CA HIS A 83 4.48 19.43 17.57
C HIS A 83 5.89 19.55 18.17
N GLN A 84 6.91 19.01 17.49
CA GLN A 84 8.29 19.14 17.92
C GLN A 84 8.74 20.61 17.93
N GLU A 85 8.37 21.39 16.90
CA GLU A 85 8.68 22.81 16.83
C GLU A 85 8.00 23.60 17.95
N ASP A 86 6.72 23.35 18.20
CA ASP A 86 6.00 23.97 19.32
C ASP A 86 6.65 23.61 20.67
N LEU A 87 6.99 22.34 20.88
CA LEU A 87 7.61 21.89 22.12
C LEU A 87 8.99 22.51 22.32
N GLN A 88 9.77 22.67 21.24
CA GLN A 88 11.04 23.38 21.28
C GLN A 88 10.85 24.86 21.64
N TYR A 89 9.84 25.52 21.08
CA TYR A 89 9.49 26.89 21.45
C TYR A 89 9.17 27.01 22.95
N TYR A 90 8.39 26.09 23.52
CA TYR A 90 8.10 26.11 24.95
C TYR A 90 9.32 25.76 25.80
N ILE A 91 10.20 24.87 25.36
CA ILE A 91 11.48 24.61 26.05
C ILE A 91 12.30 25.91 26.13
N ASP A 92 12.40 26.64 25.03
CA ASP A 92 13.13 27.91 24.99
C ASP A 92 12.47 28.97 25.89
N GLN A 93 11.14 29.02 25.92
CA GLN A 93 10.39 29.87 26.86
C GLN A 93 10.62 29.45 28.31
N LEU A 94 10.62 28.15 28.63
CA LEU A 94 10.86 27.66 29.99
C LEU A 94 12.28 27.94 30.49
N ASN A 95 13.23 28.14 29.58
CA ASN A 95 14.58 28.60 29.92
C ASN A 95 14.66 30.12 30.17
N ASP A 96 13.63 30.89 29.80
CA ASP A 96 13.55 32.34 30.02
C ASP A 96 12.93 32.66 31.40
N GLU A 97 13.67 33.37 32.24
CA GLU A 97 13.22 33.79 33.58
C GLU A 97 11.92 34.60 33.56
N GLN A 98 11.69 35.42 32.52
CA GLN A 98 10.48 36.23 32.41
C GLN A 98 9.24 35.37 32.21
N TYR A 99 9.37 34.33 31.38
CA TYR A 99 8.28 33.39 31.14
C TYR A 99 8.00 32.52 32.37
N VAL A 100 9.04 32.06 33.06
CA VAL A 100 8.89 31.30 34.32
C VAL A 100 8.21 32.15 35.39
N ALA A 101 8.56 33.43 35.51
CA ALA A 101 7.89 34.35 36.42
C ALA A 101 6.41 34.58 36.05
N LYS A 102 6.09 34.70 34.76
CA LYS A 102 4.70 34.76 34.26
C LYS A 102 3.94 33.48 34.62
N LEU A 103 4.56 32.32 34.47
CA LEU A 103 3.96 31.03 34.83
C LEU A 103 3.71 30.93 36.34
N ALA A 104 4.68 31.31 37.17
CA ALA A 104 4.53 31.33 38.62
C ALA A 104 3.43 32.28 39.10
N ARG A 105 3.26 33.43 38.44
CA ARG A 105 2.15 34.36 38.67
C ARG A 105 0.79 33.73 38.34
N ASN A 106 0.71 32.97 37.25
CA ASN A 106 -0.55 32.36 36.80
C ASN A 106 -0.96 31.15 37.66
N GLU A 107 -0.02 30.24 37.94
CA GLU A 107 -0.31 28.97 38.64
C GLU A 107 -0.27 29.09 40.16
N TYR A 108 0.69 29.86 40.67
CA TYR A 108 0.99 29.90 42.11
C TYR A 108 0.68 31.27 42.73
N TYR A 109 0.09 32.20 41.97
CA TYR A 109 -0.25 33.55 42.43
C TYR A 109 0.91 34.29 43.09
N VAL A 110 2.14 34.00 42.65
CA VAL A 110 3.36 34.64 43.18
C VAL A 110 3.42 36.09 42.71
N THR A 111 3.71 37.02 43.62
CA THR A 111 3.85 38.44 43.30
C THR A 111 5.16 39.04 43.81
N GLY A 112 5.58 40.13 43.17
CA GLY A 112 6.68 40.96 43.64
C GLY A 112 6.27 41.85 44.82
N GLU A 113 7.26 42.50 45.44
CA GLU A 113 7.02 43.41 46.56
C GLU A 113 6.09 44.58 46.16
N GLY A 114 4.94 44.70 46.83
CA GLY A 114 3.98 45.78 46.62
C GLY A 114 2.95 45.54 45.50
N GLU A 115 2.94 44.38 44.84
CA GLU A 115 1.95 44.01 43.82
C GLU A 115 0.67 43.41 44.45
N ILE A 116 -0.51 43.71 43.89
CA ILE A 116 -1.83 43.20 44.33
C ILE A 116 -2.36 42.17 43.31
N VAL A 117 -2.75 40.98 43.78
CA VAL A 117 -3.34 39.92 42.94
C VAL A 117 -4.85 40.09 42.84
N PHE A 118 -5.39 40.06 41.63
CA PHE A 118 -6.83 39.89 41.39
C PHE A 118 -7.08 38.47 40.87
N ASN A 119 -7.89 37.71 41.61
CA ASN A 119 -8.31 36.38 41.16
C ASN A 119 -9.54 36.52 40.27
N LEU A 120 -9.41 36.23 38.98
CA LEU A 120 -10.52 36.16 38.05
C LEU A 120 -10.96 34.68 37.93
N PRO A 121 -12.28 34.40 37.90
CA PRO A 121 -12.78 33.03 37.87
C PRO A 121 -12.45 32.26 36.57
N ASP A 122 -12.00 32.95 35.52
CA ASP A 122 -11.75 32.36 34.21
C ASP A 122 -10.26 32.39 33.83
N GLU A 123 -9.72 31.18 33.63
CA GLU A 123 -8.48 30.79 32.94
C GLU A 123 -7.12 30.87 33.68
N HIS A 124 -6.80 29.78 34.38
CA HIS A 124 -5.45 29.41 34.82
C HIS A 124 -4.86 28.26 33.98
N ILE A 125 -5.16 28.17 32.68
CA ILE A 125 -4.58 27.10 31.85
C ILE A 125 -3.32 27.66 31.18
N PRO A 126 -2.12 27.12 31.46
CA PRO A 126 -0.90 27.53 30.78
C PRO A 126 -0.97 27.28 29.28
N ASP A 127 -0.36 28.18 28.51
CA ASP A 127 -0.34 28.12 27.05
C ASP A 127 0.21 26.78 26.52
N TYR A 128 1.21 26.19 27.18
CA TYR A 128 1.81 24.90 26.78
C TYR A 128 0.86 23.71 26.92
N GLN A 129 -0.08 23.75 27.88
CA GLN A 129 -1.04 22.65 28.07
C GLN A 129 -2.02 22.57 26.89
N ARG A 130 -2.38 23.72 26.30
CA ARG A 130 -3.27 23.76 25.13
C ARG A 130 -2.65 23.04 23.93
N VAL A 131 -1.35 23.22 23.70
CA VAL A 131 -0.62 22.57 22.60
C VAL A 131 -0.51 21.07 22.81
N ILE A 132 -0.25 20.62 24.04
CA ILE A 132 -0.24 19.19 24.39
C ILE A 132 -1.61 18.56 24.13
N GLN A 133 -2.69 19.24 24.54
CA GLN A 133 -4.05 18.77 24.34
C GLN A 133 -4.44 18.74 22.85
N GLN A 134 -4.11 19.80 22.11
CA GLN A 134 -4.36 19.88 20.67
C GLN A 134 -3.61 18.79 19.89
N HIS A 135 -2.35 18.51 20.22
CA HIS A 135 -1.61 17.43 19.58
C HIS A 135 -2.19 16.05 19.92
N LYS A 136 -2.60 15.83 21.17
CA LYS A 136 -3.27 14.59 21.59
C LYS A 136 -4.56 14.37 20.79
N GLU A 137 -5.39 15.40 20.65
CA GLU A 137 -6.62 15.36 19.85
C GLU A 137 -6.33 15.12 18.36
N ALA A 138 -5.40 15.87 17.78
CA ALA A 138 -5.01 15.69 16.38
C ALA A 138 -4.47 14.29 16.09
N ARG A 139 -3.69 13.72 17.00
CA ARG A 139 -3.18 12.35 16.89
C ARG A 139 -4.29 11.31 17.01
N HIS A 140 -5.27 11.51 17.90
CA HIS A 140 -6.44 10.62 18.00
C HIS A 140 -7.29 10.62 16.72
N LEU A 141 -7.39 11.76 16.02
CA LEU A 141 -8.13 11.85 14.76
C LEU A 141 -7.44 11.12 13.60
N LEU A 142 -6.10 11.02 13.63
CA LEU A 142 -5.31 10.28 12.62
C LEU A 142 -5.17 8.78 12.93
N ARG A 143 -5.40 8.35 14.17
CA ARG A 143 -5.21 6.96 14.61
C ARG A 143 -6.32 6.05 14.07
N HIS A 144 -5.95 4.96 13.38
CA HIS A 144 -6.89 3.90 13.02
C HIS A 144 -7.45 3.22 14.28
N PRO A 145 -8.74 2.84 14.32
CA PRO A 145 -9.43 2.40 15.54
C PRO A 145 -8.85 1.14 16.19
N GLU A 146 -8.00 0.37 15.50
CA GLU A 146 -7.31 -0.80 16.05
C GLU A 146 -6.16 -0.48 17.01
N ASP A 147 -5.58 0.72 16.95
CA ASP A 147 -4.37 1.08 17.72
C ASP A 147 -4.69 1.73 19.09
N ALA A 148 -5.95 1.62 19.53
CA ALA A 148 -6.48 2.27 20.74
C ALA A 148 -6.12 1.58 22.07
N THR A 149 -5.17 0.64 22.07
CA THR A 149 -4.63 0.07 23.33
C THR A 149 -3.51 0.96 23.86
N GLU A 150 -3.89 2.11 24.42
CA GLU A 150 -2.98 2.84 25.30
C GLU A 150 -2.85 2.08 26.63
N PRO A 151 -1.62 1.84 27.14
CA PRO A 151 -1.46 1.37 28.50
C PRO A 151 -1.97 2.48 29.43
N GLN A 152 -2.98 2.15 30.24
CA GLN A 152 -3.45 3.04 31.29
C GLN A 152 -2.27 3.31 32.23
N SER A 153 -1.85 4.58 32.29
CA SER A 153 -0.91 5.07 33.29
C SER A 153 -1.60 5.05 34.66
N GLU A 154 -1.20 4.12 35.52
CA GLU A 154 -1.47 4.14 36.98
C GLU A 154 -0.74 5.28 37.70
#